data_AF-A0A2L2YHW9-F1
#
_entry.id   AF-A0A2L2YHW9-F1
#
_cell.length_a   1.000
_cell.length_b   1.000
_cell.length_c   1.000
_cell.angle_alpha   90.00
_cell.angle_beta   90.00
_cell.angle_gamma   90.00
#
_symmetry.space_group_name_H-M   'P 1'
#
loop_
_entity.id
_entity.type
_entity.pdbx_description
1 polymer ?
#
loop_
_entity_poly.entity_id
_entity_poly.type
_entity_poly.pdbx_seq_one_letter_code
_entity_poly.pdbx_strand_id
1 'polypeptide(L)'
;SSVPSNELKNLSFLLLEILAIEDSLQLNRVQLVIDGMCTESLPFFDGMLAIIRANETSDSRRSYQGVKFLVSLSLKCSVAKDYLLQTPDKWQWAVNWLKKMMSEHSYWTPSNVSVSNEDSNTKTFQRTVSAQDTLAEATALLVGLESPDSKDIVMDVDEDDKEITVVDKVPSHFSAKELRRASRMQGLDSIDT
;
A
#
# COMPACT_ATOMS: atom_id res chain seq x y z
N SER A 1 -32.30 17.15 4.18
CA SER A 1 -31.21 17.86 3.47
C SER A 1 -29.93 17.06 3.64
N SER A 2 -29.02 17.08 2.65
CA SER A 2 -27.70 16.45 2.80
C SER A 2 -26.73 17.43 3.47
N VAL A 3 -25.84 16.93 4.34
CA VAL A 3 -24.75 17.70 4.93
C VAL A 3 -23.84 18.23 3.80
N PRO A 4 -23.45 19.52 3.82
CA PRO A 4 -22.51 20.11 2.87
C PRO A 4 -21.17 19.37 2.84
N SER A 5 -20.56 19.25 1.65
CA SER A 5 -19.31 18.49 1.48
C SER A 5 -18.12 19.03 2.30
N ASN A 6 -18.10 20.33 2.62
CA ASN A 6 -17.07 20.94 3.45
C ASN A 6 -17.15 20.52 4.93
N GLU A 7 -18.34 20.22 5.45
CA GLU A 7 -18.54 19.75 6.83
C GLU A 7 -18.12 18.28 7.01
N LEU A 8 -18.11 17.51 5.92
CA LEU A 8 -17.66 16.11 5.93
C LEU A 8 -16.23 15.95 6.42
N LYS A 9 -15.37 16.96 6.27
CA LYS A 9 -13.98 16.92 6.73
C LYS A 9 -13.88 16.68 8.23
N ASN A 10 -14.61 17.46 9.04
CA ASN A 10 -14.56 17.34 10.49
C ASN A 10 -15.17 16.02 10.99
N LEU A 11 -16.30 15.61 10.38
CA LEU A 11 -16.93 14.33 10.67
C LEU A 11 -16.01 13.16 10.31
N SER A 12 -15.32 13.24 9.17
CA SER A 12 -14.36 12.23 8.73
C SER A 12 -13.19 12.10 9.71
N PHE A 13 -12.64 13.22 10.20
CA PHE A 13 -11.58 13.16 11.21
C PHE A 13 -12.03 12.50 12.51
N LEU A 14 -13.18 12.90 13.04
CA LEU A 14 -13.73 12.27 14.26
C LEU A 14 -13.94 10.76 14.06
N LEU A 15 -14.51 10.38 12.91
CA LEU A 15 -14.73 8.98 12.59
C LEU A 15 -13.41 8.20 12.45
N LEU A 16 -12.37 8.80 11.87
CA LEU A 16 -11.02 8.21 11.82
C LEU A 16 -10.48 7.94 13.22
N GLU A 17 -10.62 8.88 14.16
CA GLU A 17 -10.18 8.65 15.55
C GLU A 17 -10.94 7.50 16.21
N ILE A 18 -12.27 7.44 16.03
CA ILE A 18 -13.11 6.37 16.60
C ILE A 18 -12.74 4.98 16.05
N LEU A 19 -12.45 4.90 14.75
CA LEU A 19 -12.06 3.64 14.11
C LEU A 19 -10.62 3.22 14.43
N ALA A 20 -9.77 4.15 14.85
CA ALA A 20 -8.40 3.89 15.25
C ALA A 20 -8.26 3.43 16.71
N ILE A 21 -9.34 3.46 17.52
CA ILE A 21 -9.31 2.93 18.88
C ILE A 21 -8.99 1.43 18.85
N GLU A 22 -7.92 1.04 19.51
CA GLU A 22 -7.46 -0.36 19.59
C GLU A 22 -8.19 -1.10 20.70
N ASP A 23 -9.18 -1.89 20.33
CA ASP A 23 -9.93 -2.77 21.23
C ASP A 23 -10.43 -4.01 20.47
N SER A 24 -11.04 -4.96 21.18
CA SER A 24 -11.56 -6.20 20.60
C SER A 24 -12.70 -6.01 19.58
N LEU A 25 -13.25 -4.80 19.47
CA LEU A 25 -14.33 -4.44 18.55
C LEU A 25 -13.84 -3.60 17.36
N GLN A 26 -12.55 -3.27 17.25
CA GLN A 26 -12.02 -2.41 16.20
C GLN A 26 -12.35 -2.93 14.79
N LEU A 27 -12.10 -4.22 14.53
CA LEU A 27 -12.42 -4.84 13.24
C LEU A 27 -13.92 -4.74 12.93
N ASN A 28 -14.78 -5.04 13.91
CA ASN A 28 -16.23 -4.94 13.74
C ASN A 28 -16.66 -3.51 13.39
N ARG A 29 -16.11 -2.50 14.09
CA ARG A 29 -16.39 -1.09 13.77
C ARG A 29 -15.96 -0.73 12.35
N VAL A 30 -14.77 -1.15 11.96
CA VAL A 30 -14.23 -0.91 10.61
C VAL A 30 -15.13 -1.53 9.54
N GLN A 31 -15.50 -2.81 9.70
CA GLN A 31 -16.38 -3.52 8.77
C GLN A 31 -17.75 -2.85 8.67
N LEU A 32 -18.38 -2.51 9.80
CA LEU A 32 -19.68 -1.84 9.83
C LEU A 32 -19.64 -0.48 9.12
N VAL A 33 -18.58 0.30 9.28
CA VAL A 33 -18.47 1.60 8.61
C VAL A 33 -18.19 1.46 7.12
N ILE A 34 -17.36 0.50 6.71
CA ILE A 34 -17.00 0.33 5.29
C ILE A 34 -18.16 -0.31 4.50
N ASP A 35 -18.69 -1.42 5.01
CA ASP A 35 -19.68 -2.25 4.31
C ASP A 35 -21.13 -1.86 4.63
N GLY A 36 -21.37 -1.33 5.83
CA GLY A 36 -22.70 -1.10 6.36
C GLY A 36 -23.24 -2.30 7.13
N MET A 37 -24.55 -2.28 7.40
CA MET A 37 -25.25 -3.35 8.10
C MET A 37 -26.55 -3.69 7.37
N CYS A 38 -26.74 -4.97 7.08
CA CYS A 38 -27.99 -5.51 6.56
C CYS A 38 -28.39 -6.71 7.43
N THR A 39 -29.47 -6.57 8.19
CA THR A 39 -30.01 -7.64 9.03
C THR A 39 -31.52 -7.55 9.02
N GLU A 40 -32.21 -8.69 8.95
CA GLU A 40 -33.68 -8.75 8.91
C GLU A 40 -34.38 -8.06 10.09
N SER A 41 -33.67 -7.90 11.22
CA SER A 41 -34.21 -7.37 12.48
C SER A 41 -33.85 -5.92 12.78
N LEU A 42 -32.93 -5.30 12.03
CA LEU A 42 -32.44 -3.94 12.28
C LEU A 42 -32.56 -3.09 11.02
N PRO A 43 -32.76 -1.77 11.17
CA PRO A 43 -32.76 -0.87 10.03
C PRO A 43 -31.45 -0.98 9.25
N PHE A 44 -31.56 -1.02 7.93
CA PHE A 44 -30.42 -1.06 7.02
C PHE A 44 -29.61 0.24 7.14
N PHE A 45 -28.29 0.09 7.28
CA PHE A 45 -27.36 1.21 7.32
C PHE A 45 -26.37 1.11 6.16
N ASP A 46 -26.35 2.13 5.31
CA ASP A 46 -25.38 2.24 4.22
C ASP A 46 -23.96 2.40 4.76
N GLY A 47 -23.06 1.53 4.33
CA GLY A 47 -21.63 1.71 4.54
C GLY A 47 -21.02 2.78 3.63
N MET A 48 -19.76 3.12 3.89
CA MET A 48 -19.00 4.08 3.11
C MET A 48 -18.97 3.71 1.62
N LEU A 49 -18.84 2.43 1.28
CA LEU A 49 -18.84 1.98 -0.12
C LEU A 49 -20.18 2.24 -0.83
N ALA A 50 -21.29 2.00 -0.14
CA ALA A 50 -22.63 2.28 -0.66
C ALA A 50 -22.83 3.80 -0.86
N ILE A 51 -22.37 4.61 0.10
CA ILE A 51 -22.42 6.07 0.00
C ILE A 51 -21.60 6.58 -1.18
N ILE A 52 -20.37 6.08 -1.38
CA ILE A 52 -19.54 6.46 -2.53
C ILE A 52 -20.28 6.14 -3.83
N ARG A 53 -20.86 4.94 -3.93
CA ARG A 53 -21.55 4.50 -5.15
C ARG A 53 -22.78 5.35 -5.46
N ALA A 54 -23.60 5.61 -4.45
CA ALA A 54 -24.84 6.38 -4.61
C ALA A 54 -24.60 7.82 -5.08
N ASN A 55 -23.42 8.39 -4.81
CA ASN A 55 -23.10 9.78 -5.11
C ASN A 55 -22.19 9.97 -6.33
N GLU A 56 -21.72 8.90 -6.98
CA GLU A 56 -20.62 8.99 -7.95
C GLU A 56 -20.94 9.84 -9.19
N THR A 57 -22.23 10.01 -9.50
CA THR A 57 -22.74 10.84 -10.59
C THR A 57 -23.33 12.18 -10.12
N SER A 58 -24.09 12.18 -9.03
CA SER A 58 -24.88 13.33 -8.58
C SER A 58 -24.13 14.26 -7.60
N ASP A 59 -23.15 13.72 -6.88
CA ASP A 59 -22.26 14.44 -5.96
C ASP A 59 -20.87 13.77 -5.95
N SER A 60 -20.20 13.86 -7.09
CA SER A 60 -18.86 13.31 -7.29
C SER A 60 -17.82 13.84 -6.28
N ARG A 61 -18.02 15.05 -5.73
CA ARG A 61 -17.16 15.55 -4.64
C ARG A 61 -17.34 14.69 -3.38
N ARG A 62 -18.57 14.35 -3.02
CA ARG A 62 -18.86 13.47 -1.87
C ARG A 62 -18.30 12.07 -2.04
N SER A 63 -18.44 11.48 -3.23
CA SER A 63 -17.82 10.18 -3.53
C SER A 63 -16.30 10.22 -3.39
N TYR A 64 -15.66 11.30 -3.85
CA TYR A 64 -14.22 11.48 -3.63
C TYR A 64 -13.86 11.60 -2.14
N GLN A 65 -14.65 12.33 -1.33
CA GLN A 65 -14.40 12.40 0.11
C GLN A 65 -14.49 11.02 0.76
N GLY A 66 -15.44 10.17 0.34
CA GLY A 66 -15.53 8.79 0.81
C GLY A 66 -14.29 7.96 0.44
N VAL A 67 -13.82 8.04 -0.82
CA VAL A 67 -12.58 7.35 -1.23
C VAL A 67 -11.38 7.85 -0.43
N LYS A 68 -11.24 9.17 -0.27
CA LYS A 68 -10.17 9.79 0.52
C LYS A 68 -10.22 9.34 1.98
N PHE A 69 -11.41 9.22 2.56
CA PHE A 69 -11.59 8.70 3.90
C PHE A 69 -11.09 7.26 4.01
N LEU A 70 -11.47 6.36 3.09
CA LEU A 70 -11.01 4.96 3.11
C LEU A 70 -9.48 4.85 3.04
N VAL A 71 -8.85 5.62 2.14
CA VAL A 71 -7.38 5.69 2.03
C VAL A 71 -6.77 6.22 3.33
N SER A 72 -7.28 7.33 3.86
CA SER A 72 -6.78 7.92 5.12
C SER A 72 -6.91 6.94 6.30
N LEU A 73 -8.01 6.20 6.35
CA LEU A 73 -8.25 5.17 7.37
C LEU A 73 -7.22 4.05 7.28
N SER A 74 -6.91 3.56 6.08
CA SER A 74 -5.88 2.52 5.89
C SER A 74 -4.47 2.96 6.30
N LEU A 75 -4.15 4.25 6.14
CA LEU A 75 -2.83 4.78 6.54
C LEU A 75 -2.72 4.92 8.06
N LYS A 76 -3.85 5.14 8.75
CA LYS A 76 -3.89 5.37 10.20
C LYS A 76 -4.18 4.11 11.02
N CYS A 77 -4.93 3.16 10.46
CA CYS A 77 -5.41 1.97 11.15
C CYS A 77 -4.99 0.71 10.38
N SER A 78 -4.05 -0.05 10.96
CA SER A 78 -3.55 -1.31 10.37
C SER A 78 -4.66 -2.33 10.13
N VAL A 79 -5.58 -2.47 11.07
CA VAL A 79 -6.75 -3.36 10.92
C VAL A 79 -7.59 -2.99 9.70
N ALA A 80 -7.77 -1.69 9.43
CA ALA A 80 -8.49 -1.24 8.23
C ALA A 80 -7.69 -1.44 6.95
N LYS A 81 -6.35 -1.24 7.01
CA LYS A 81 -5.45 -1.55 5.90
C LYS A 81 -5.55 -3.03 5.51
N ASP A 82 -5.40 -3.92 6.48
CA ASP A 82 -5.43 -5.37 6.28
C ASP A 82 -6.80 -5.81 5.74
N TYR A 83 -7.89 -5.22 6.27
CA TYR A 83 -9.23 -5.49 5.78
C TYR A 83 -9.43 -5.10 4.31
N LEU A 84 -8.99 -3.91 3.91
CA LEU A 84 -9.08 -3.43 2.52
C LEU A 84 -8.18 -4.22 1.57
N LEU A 85 -7.02 -4.69 2.05
CA LEU A 85 -6.14 -5.60 1.32
C LEU A 85 -6.79 -6.97 1.11
N GLN A 86 -7.54 -7.48 2.08
CA GLN A 86 -8.22 -8.79 1.98
C GLN A 86 -9.50 -8.75 1.14
N THR A 87 -10.03 -7.56 0.82
CA THR A 87 -11.32 -7.40 0.12
C THR A 87 -11.25 -6.46 -1.10
N PRO A 88 -10.28 -6.63 -2.01
CA PRO A 88 -10.12 -5.73 -3.16
C PRO A 88 -11.35 -5.70 -4.07
N ASP A 89 -12.06 -6.82 -4.19
CA ASP A 89 -13.30 -6.96 -4.95
C ASP A 89 -14.39 -5.98 -4.49
N LYS A 90 -14.42 -5.63 -3.19
CA LYS A 90 -15.42 -4.73 -2.62
C LYS A 90 -15.22 -3.26 -3.01
N TRP A 91 -13.98 -2.82 -3.25
CA TRP A 91 -13.69 -1.38 -3.36
C TRP A 91 -12.80 -0.98 -4.54
N GLN A 92 -12.21 -1.93 -5.27
CA GLN A 92 -11.41 -1.65 -6.47
C GLN A 92 -12.18 -0.83 -7.51
N TRP A 93 -13.50 -1.03 -7.61
CA TRP A 93 -14.35 -0.21 -8.48
C TRP A 93 -14.29 1.29 -8.13
N ALA A 94 -14.14 1.64 -6.85
CA ALA A 94 -14.08 3.02 -6.39
C ALA A 94 -12.74 3.67 -6.77
N VAL A 95 -11.65 2.89 -6.73
CA VAL A 95 -10.32 3.34 -7.21
C VAL A 95 -10.35 3.54 -8.72
N ASN A 96 -10.95 2.61 -9.46
CA ASN A 96 -11.12 2.72 -10.91
C ASN A 96 -12.00 3.92 -11.28
N TRP A 97 -13.06 4.17 -10.51
CA TRP A 97 -13.88 5.37 -10.67
C TRP A 97 -13.05 6.64 -10.47
N LEU A 98 -12.25 6.75 -9.40
CA LEU A 98 -11.40 7.91 -9.17
C LEU A 98 -10.36 8.09 -10.29
N LYS A 99 -9.76 6.98 -10.77
CA LYS A 99 -8.84 6.99 -11.91
C LYS A 99 -9.50 7.52 -13.18
N LYS A 100 -10.75 7.11 -13.44
CA LYS A 100 -11.56 7.62 -14.55
C LYS A 100 -11.84 9.12 -14.39
N MET A 101 -12.27 9.55 -13.21
CA MET A 101 -12.50 10.97 -12.92
C MET A 101 -11.25 11.83 -13.09
N MET A 102 -10.07 11.30 -12.73
CA MET A 102 -8.79 11.97 -12.94
C MET A 102 -8.37 12.06 -14.41
N SER A 103 -8.79 11.13 -15.27
CA SER A 103 -8.39 11.04 -16.68
C SER A 103 -9.39 11.65 -17.68
N GLU A 104 -10.69 11.64 -17.37
CA GLU A 104 -11.74 12.15 -18.27
C GLU A 104 -11.59 13.66 -18.54
N HIS A 105 -11.13 14.01 -19.73
CA HIS A 105 -11.06 15.38 -20.25
C HIS A 105 -12.45 15.95 -20.62
N SER A 106 -13.44 15.91 -19.73
CA SER A 106 -14.69 16.64 -19.96
C SER A 106 -14.47 18.12 -19.64
N TYR A 107 -13.99 18.85 -20.66
CA TYR A 107 -13.85 20.30 -20.72
C TYR A 107 -13.15 20.95 -19.53
N TRP A 108 -11.82 20.79 -19.48
CA TRP A 108 -11.01 21.91 -19.01
C TRP A 108 -11.17 23.03 -20.04
N THR A 109 -12.26 23.79 -19.93
CA THR A 109 -12.19 25.18 -20.36
C THR A 109 -11.47 25.91 -19.23
N PRO A 110 -10.31 26.55 -19.46
CA PRO A 110 -9.83 27.60 -18.58
C PRO A 110 -10.75 28.80 -18.79
N SER A 111 -12.02 28.66 -18.41
CA SER A 111 -12.94 29.77 -18.36
C SER A 111 -12.51 30.60 -17.16
N ASN A 112 -11.99 31.80 -17.46
CA ASN A 112 -11.67 32.88 -16.55
C ASN A 112 -12.83 33.22 -15.59
N VAL A 113 -13.14 32.35 -14.65
CA VAL A 113 -14.04 32.64 -13.54
C VAL A 113 -13.18 32.71 -12.31
N SER A 114 -12.74 33.94 -12.04
CA SER A 114 -12.50 34.48 -10.71
C SER A 114 -12.16 33.44 -9.65
N VAL A 115 -10.87 33.30 -9.38
CA VAL A 115 -10.34 32.77 -8.12
C VAL A 115 -10.74 33.75 -7.02
N SER A 116 -11.98 33.70 -6.55
CA SER A 116 -12.43 34.49 -5.40
C SER A 116 -13.68 33.88 -4.79
N ASN A 117 -13.50 33.42 -3.55
CA ASN A 117 -14.47 33.01 -2.55
C ASN A 117 -15.34 31.76 -2.81
N GLU A 118 -14.97 30.70 -2.09
CA GLU A 118 -15.89 30.03 -1.16
C GLU A 118 -17.15 29.36 -1.71
N ASP A 119 -17.16 28.86 -2.96
CA ASP A 119 -18.23 27.97 -3.42
C ASP A 119 -18.01 26.53 -2.91
N SER A 120 -18.05 26.39 -1.59
CA SER A 120 -17.89 25.15 -0.82
C SER A 120 -19.00 24.11 -1.08
N ASN A 121 -19.99 24.46 -1.92
CA ASN A 121 -21.18 23.66 -2.20
C ASN A 121 -21.25 23.09 -3.63
N THR A 122 -20.17 23.22 -4.40
CA THR A 122 -20.08 22.56 -5.72
C THR A 122 -20.02 21.04 -5.54
N LYS A 123 -20.99 20.32 -6.13
CA LYS A 123 -21.11 18.84 -6.11
C LYS A 123 -20.16 18.13 -7.07
N THR A 124 -19.38 18.91 -7.82
CA THR A 124 -18.48 18.41 -8.86
C THR A 124 -17.09 18.16 -8.30
N PHE A 125 -16.51 17.02 -8.66
CA PHE A 125 -15.14 16.65 -8.38
C PHE A 125 -14.15 17.61 -9.07
N GLN A 126 -13.11 18.02 -8.34
CA GLN A 126 -12.02 18.83 -8.86
C GLN A 126 -10.74 17.99 -8.87
N ARG A 127 -10.00 18.05 -9.99
CA ARG A 127 -8.68 17.43 -10.11
C ARG A 127 -7.67 18.29 -9.36
N THR A 128 -7.37 17.91 -8.13
CA THR A 128 -6.38 18.57 -7.28
C THR A 128 -5.19 17.65 -7.04
N VAL A 129 -4.09 18.22 -6.57
CA VAL A 129 -2.90 17.45 -6.14
C VAL A 129 -3.31 16.40 -5.09
N SER A 130 -4.13 16.77 -4.11
CA SER A 130 -4.56 15.78 -3.09
C SER A 130 -5.37 14.63 -3.66
N ALA A 131 -6.11 14.84 -4.76
CA ALA A 131 -6.85 13.76 -5.42
C ALA A 131 -5.91 12.80 -6.17
N GLN A 132 -4.84 13.34 -6.75
CA GLN A 132 -3.77 12.55 -7.34
C GLN A 132 -3.03 11.72 -6.28
N ASP A 133 -2.67 12.32 -5.14
CA ASP A 133 -2.03 11.61 -4.03
C ASP A 133 -2.95 10.50 -3.50
N THR A 134 -4.24 10.81 -3.30
CA THR A 134 -5.24 9.81 -2.89
C THR A 134 -5.31 8.64 -3.85
N LEU A 135 -5.30 8.91 -5.17
CA LEU A 135 -5.33 7.87 -6.18
C LEU A 135 -4.05 7.02 -6.19
N ALA A 136 -2.89 7.64 -6.00
CA ALA A 136 -1.61 6.94 -5.93
C ALA A 136 -1.58 5.97 -4.74
N GLU A 137 -1.95 6.43 -3.55
CA GLU A 137 -2.04 5.60 -2.34
C GLU A 137 -3.06 4.47 -2.49
N ALA A 138 -4.26 4.77 -3.02
CA ALA A 138 -5.29 3.76 -3.27
C ALA A 138 -4.82 2.68 -4.25
N THR A 139 -4.09 3.09 -5.30
CA THR A 139 -3.52 2.16 -6.28
C THR A 139 -2.41 1.32 -5.64
N ALA A 140 -1.54 1.93 -4.83
CA ALA A 140 -0.48 1.21 -4.11
C ALA A 140 -1.06 0.16 -3.14
N LEU A 141 -2.14 0.49 -2.43
CA LEU A 141 -2.85 -0.47 -1.58
C LEU A 141 -3.36 -1.66 -2.39
N LEU A 142 -4.00 -1.44 -3.55
CA LEU A 142 -4.46 -2.53 -4.40
C LEU A 142 -3.32 -3.35 -5.02
N VAL A 143 -2.18 -2.72 -5.34
CA VAL A 143 -1.00 -3.39 -5.91
C VAL A 143 -0.21 -4.15 -4.84
N GLY A 144 -0.32 -3.79 -3.56
CA GLY A 144 0.25 -4.54 -2.43
C GLY A 144 -0.18 -6.02 -2.36
N LEU A 145 -1.16 -6.42 -3.17
CA LEU A 145 -1.54 -7.81 -3.45
C LEU A 145 -0.53 -8.60 -4.31
N GLU A 146 0.43 -7.94 -4.96
CA GLU A 146 1.41 -8.56 -5.87
C GLU A 146 2.84 -8.70 -5.29
N SER A 147 3.05 -8.46 -3.99
CA SER A 147 4.35 -8.76 -3.36
C SER A 147 4.35 -10.15 -2.70
N PRO A 148 5.17 -11.11 -3.17
CA PRO A 148 5.26 -12.44 -2.58
C PRO A 148 6.23 -12.46 -1.39
N ASP A 149 5.91 -11.76 -0.31
CA ASP A 149 6.67 -11.89 0.96
C ASP A 149 5.79 -12.56 2.01
N SER A 150 5.49 -13.83 1.75
CA SER A 150 5.09 -14.82 2.75
C SER A 150 5.77 -16.13 2.38
N LYS A 151 7.06 -16.22 2.72
CA LYS A 151 7.69 -17.50 3.01
C LYS A 151 8.49 -17.33 4.30
N ASP A 152 7.88 -17.85 5.35
CA ASP A 152 8.52 -18.24 6.59
C ASP A 152 9.86 -18.95 6.28
N ILE A 153 10.97 -18.37 6.75
CA ILE A 153 12.14 -19.18 7.09
C ILE A 153 11.99 -19.48 8.58
N VAL A 154 11.33 -20.62 8.83
CA VAL A 154 11.35 -21.28 10.13
C VAL A 154 12.80 -21.72 10.39
N MET A 155 13.25 -21.44 11.62
CA MET A 155 14.53 -21.85 12.18
C MET A 155 14.74 -23.37 12.02
N ASP A 156 15.91 -23.77 11.52
CA ASP A 156 16.44 -25.11 11.79
C ASP A 156 17.59 -25.01 12.78
N VAL A 157 17.62 -25.97 13.69
CA VAL A 157 18.30 -26.01 14.97
C VAL A 157 19.70 -26.61 14.79
N ASP A 158 20.75 -25.95 15.25
CA ASP A 158 22.06 -26.60 15.45
C ASP A 158 22.47 -26.52 16.93
N GLU A 159 22.15 -27.60 17.64
CA GLU A 159 22.65 -27.98 18.96
C GLU A 159 23.43 -29.29 18.73
N ASP A 160 24.78 -29.26 18.75
CA ASP A 160 25.57 -30.49 18.70
C ASP A 160 26.92 -30.35 19.42
N ASP A 161 26.95 -30.84 20.66
CA ASP A 161 28.14 -31.35 21.34
C ASP A 161 28.29 -32.83 20.96
N LYS A 162 29.38 -33.21 20.26
CA LYS A 162 30.03 -34.53 20.42
C LYS A 162 31.41 -34.66 19.76
N GLU A 163 32.18 -35.52 20.41
CA GLU A 163 33.62 -35.68 20.46
C GLU A 163 34.22 -36.61 19.36
N ILE A 164 35.36 -36.17 18.82
CA ILE A 164 36.53 -36.85 18.21
C ILE A 164 36.45 -38.35 17.83
N THR A 165 36.82 -38.68 16.57
CA THR A 165 37.80 -39.75 16.23
C THR A 165 38.47 -39.50 14.88
N VAL A 166 39.73 -39.96 14.77
CA VAL A 166 40.80 -39.61 13.82
C VAL A 166 40.84 -40.58 12.63
N VAL A 167 41.41 -40.16 11.48
CA VAL A 167 42.44 -40.85 10.65
C VAL A 167 42.24 -40.70 9.11
N ASP A 168 43.27 -40.07 8.51
CA ASP A 168 43.88 -40.18 7.17
C ASP A 168 43.07 -40.10 5.86
N LYS A 169 43.42 -39.12 5.00
CA LYS A 169 44.47 -39.23 3.93
C LYS A 169 44.22 -38.19 2.81
N VAL A 170 45.25 -37.40 2.51
CA VAL A 170 45.34 -36.34 1.46
C VAL A 170 46.11 -36.93 0.25
N PRO A 171 46.24 -36.34 -0.97
CA PRO A 171 45.38 -35.50 -1.85
C PRO A 171 45.32 -35.99 -3.33
N SER A 172 44.44 -35.42 -4.16
CA SER A 172 44.71 -35.07 -5.58
C SER A 172 43.61 -34.09 -6.03
N HIS A 173 43.76 -33.01 -6.80
CA HIS A 173 44.75 -32.65 -7.82
C HIS A 173 44.64 -31.11 -8.00
N PHE A 174 45.73 -30.36 -7.81
CA PHE A 174 45.82 -28.95 -8.20
C PHE A 174 46.18 -28.87 -9.69
N SER A 175 45.41 -28.12 -10.48
CA SER A 175 45.74 -27.82 -11.88
C SER A 175 46.43 -26.46 -11.94
N ALA A 176 47.67 -26.47 -12.41
CA ALA A 176 48.53 -25.31 -12.54
C ALA A 176 48.22 -24.53 -13.82
N LYS A 177 47.86 -23.25 -13.69
CA LYS A 177 48.21 -22.21 -14.67
C LYS A 177 48.58 -20.94 -13.91
N GLU A 178 49.55 -20.23 -14.47
CA GLU A 178 50.05 -18.91 -14.07
C GLU A 178 51.25 -18.92 -13.11
N LEU A 179 52.42 -19.18 -13.70
CA LEU A 179 53.69 -18.77 -13.14
C LEU A 179 54.56 -18.13 -14.24
N ARG A 180 55.18 -17.02 -13.84
CA ARG A 180 56.30 -16.24 -14.41
C ARG A 180 55.84 -14.87 -14.95
N ARG A 181 56.46 -13.74 -14.56
CA ARG A 181 57.87 -13.57 -14.16
C ARG A 181 58.13 -12.19 -13.55
N ALA A 182 58.86 -12.14 -12.44
CA ALA A 182 59.85 -11.12 -12.04
C ALA A 182 60.46 -11.62 -10.71
N SER A 183 61.74 -11.57 -10.36
CA SER A 183 63.02 -11.15 -10.95
C SER A 183 64.12 -11.72 -10.01
N ARG A 184 65.39 -11.64 -10.43
CA ARG A 184 66.63 -11.63 -9.59
C ARG A 184 67.23 -12.98 -9.15
N MET A 185 68.53 -13.25 -9.13
CA MET A 185 69.77 -12.74 -9.77
C MET A 185 70.86 -13.81 -9.53
N GLN A 186 71.77 -13.96 -10.49
CA GLN A 186 73.20 -14.34 -10.41
C GLN A 186 73.73 -15.34 -9.35
N GLY A 187 74.49 -16.33 -9.83
CA GLY A 187 75.70 -16.77 -9.15
C GLY A 187 76.22 -18.16 -9.60
N LEU A 188 77.41 -18.16 -10.23
CA LEU A 188 78.47 -19.19 -10.14
C LEU A 188 78.19 -20.50 -10.92
N ASP A 189 79.07 -21.08 -11.76
CA ASP A 189 80.51 -21.36 -11.67
C ASP A 189 81.05 -21.69 -13.09
N SER A 190 82.24 -21.21 -13.53
CA SER A 190 83.51 -21.97 -13.66
C SER A 190 83.45 -23.13 -14.71
N ILE A 191 84.26 -23.23 -15.78
CA ILE A 191 85.74 -23.42 -15.84
C ILE A 191 86.21 -23.63 -17.32
N ASP A 192 87.47 -23.25 -17.57
CA ASP A 192 88.51 -23.63 -18.57
C ASP A 192 88.28 -23.61 -20.10
N THR A 193 89.05 -22.76 -20.79
CA THR A 193 90.25 -23.19 -21.55
C THR A 193 91.27 -22.05 -21.65
#